data_AF-A0A350D4K7-F1
#
_entry.id   AF-A0A350D4K7-F1
#
_cell.length_a   1.000
_cell.length_b   1.000
_cell.length_c   1.000
_cell.angle_alpha   90.00
_cell.angle_beta   90.00
_cell.angle_gamma   90.00
#
_symmetry.space_group_name_H-M   'P 1'
#
loop_
_entity.id
_entity.type
_entity.pdbx_description
1 polymer ?
#
loop_
_entity_poly.entity_id
_entity_poly.type
_entity_poly.pdbx_seq_one_letter_code
_entity_poly.pdbx_strand_id
1 'polypeptide(L)'
;MKKIVIPVVMLGVLASLLFLPACKSMSTEELKKSIEVVEVQTKWVSKEYRAWPPKLVLVPVISFRVKNISDQPLNYINFNAIFRFQGESKELGSGFLAAIRKSPISPGETSQVITLKSNYGVEGKTVESFKDNPYW
;
A
#
# COMPACT_ATOMS: atom_id res chain seq x y z
N MET A 1 43.56 42.09 0.15
CA MET A 1 42.15 41.80 -0.21
C MET A 1 41.88 40.31 -0.42
N LYS A 2 42.63 39.57 -1.27
CA LYS A 2 42.42 38.12 -1.51
C LYS A 2 42.39 37.19 -0.28
N LYS A 3 43.13 37.50 0.80
CA LYS A 3 43.21 36.67 2.02
C LYS A 3 41.95 36.65 2.89
N ILE A 4 41.08 37.67 2.78
CA ILE A 4 39.82 37.77 3.56
C ILE A 4 38.63 37.20 2.75
N VAL A 5 38.72 37.21 1.42
CA VAL A 5 37.65 36.70 0.55
C VAL A 5 37.49 35.18 0.69
N ILE A 6 38.59 34.44 0.83
CA ILE A 6 38.58 32.98 0.96
C ILE A 6 37.81 32.51 2.21
N PRO A 7 38.10 32.99 3.44
CA PRO A 7 37.36 32.56 4.63
C PRO A 7 35.89 33.02 4.61
N VAL A 8 35.57 34.20 4.05
CA VAL A 8 34.18 34.67 3.94
C VAL A 8 33.37 33.81 2.97
N VAL A 9 33.95 33.42 1.83
CA VAL A 9 33.32 32.50 0.88
C VAL A 9 33.15 31.11 1.49
N MET A 10 34.15 30.62 2.24
CA MET A 10 34.06 29.31 2.90
C MET A 10 32.98 29.28 3.99
N LEU A 11 32.83 30.36 4.76
CA LEU A 11 31.78 30.51 5.78
C LEU A 11 30.39 30.61 5.15
N GLY A 12 30.27 31.31 4.01
CA GLY A 12 29.04 31.38 3.22
C GLY A 12 28.60 30.03 2.66
N VAL A 13 29.54 29.22 2.16
CA VAL A 13 29.27 27.84 1.71
C VAL A 13 28.85 26.95 2.88
N LEU A 14 29.52 27.05 4.03
CA LEU A 14 29.16 26.27 5.22
C LEU A 14 27.78 26.64 5.78
N ALA A 15 27.42 27.93 5.76
CA ALA A 15 26.09 28.39 6.16
C ALA A 15 24.99 27.91 5.19
N SER A 16 25.29 27.82 3.88
CA SER A 16 24.35 27.30 2.89
C SER A 16 24.07 25.80 3.03
N LEU A 17 25.02 25.03 3.58
CA LEU A 17 24.84 23.60 3.86
C LEU A 17 23.87 23.33 5.03
N LEU A 18 23.64 24.29 5.92
CA LEU A 18 22.69 24.19 7.02
C LEU A 18 21.21 24.31 6.57
N PHE A 19 20.98 24.82 5.36
CA PHE A 19 19.64 24.93 4.75
C PHE A 19 19.34 23.79 3.77
N LEU A 20 20.21 22.78 3.67
CA LEU A 20 19.84 21.58 2.95
C LEU A 20 18.66 20.93 3.68
N PRO A 21 17.52 20.70 3.01
CA PRO A 21 16.42 19.97 3.62
C PRO A 21 16.97 18.59 3.99
N ALA A 22 17.18 18.38 5.28
CA ALA A 22 17.43 17.05 5.79
C ALA A 22 16.28 16.19 5.27
N CYS A 23 16.59 15.12 4.52
CA CYS A 23 15.61 14.12 4.13
C CYS A 23 15.02 13.51 5.41
N LYS A 24 14.02 14.17 5.98
CA LYS A 24 13.36 13.75 7.21
C LYS A 24 12.47 12.58 6.81
N SER A 25 12.84 11.38 7.25
CA SER A 25 11.97 10.22 7.12
C SER A 25 10.74 10.43 8.00
N MET A 26 9.58 10.09 7.46
CA MET A 26 8.33 10.08 8.21
C MET A 26 8.34 8.87 9.16
N SER A 27 8.00 9.09 10.42
CA SER A 27 7.78 8.02 11.39
C SER A 27 6.49 7.25 11.08
N THR A 28 6.36 6.04 11.64
CA THR A 28 5.15 5.22 11.48
C THR A 28 3.89 5.94 11.98
N GLU A 29 3.98 6.66 13.10
CA GLU A 29 2.85 7.39 13.68
C GLU A 29 2.45 8.60 12.82
N GLU A 30 3.42 9.31 12.25
CA GLU A 30 3.13 10.39 11.29
C GLU A 30 2.47 9.83 10.02
N LEU A 31 2.97 8.71 9.49
CA LEU A 31 2.38 8.06 8.32
C LEU A 31 0.92 7.65 8.59
N LYS A 32 0.65 7.04 9.74
CA LYS A 32 -0.70 6.63 10.13
C LYS A 32 -1.67 7.81 10.22
N LYS A 33 -1.20 8.99 10.64
CA LYS A 33 -1.99 10.22 10.71
C LYS A 33 -2.10 10.97 9.37
N SER A 34 -1.27 10.61 8.38
CA SER A 34 -1.23 11.26 7.07
C SER A 34 -2.13 10.62 6.01
N ILE A 35 -2.63 9.41 6.27
CA ILE A 35 -3.36 8.59 5.30
C ILE A 35 -4.78 8.31 5.81
N GLU A 36 -5.76 8.53 4.95
CA GLU A 36 -7.11 8.03 5.10
C GLU A 36 -7.41 7.00 4.01
N VAL A 37 -7.91 5.82 4.39
CA VAL A 37 -8.32 4.77 3.44
C VAL A 37 -9.78 5.00 3.07
N VAL A 38 -10.07 5.14 1.78
CA VAL A 38 -11.40 5.48 1.25
C VAL A 38 -11.81 4.51 0.14
N GLU A 39 -13.10 4.50 -0.21
CA GLU A 39 -13.65 3.68 -1.31
C GLU A 39 -13.31 2.18 -1.21
N VAL A 40 -13.41 1.62 -0.01
CA VAL A 40 -13.09 0.20 0.22
C VAL A 40 -14.16 -0.70 -0.42
N GLN A 41 -13.70 -1.63 -1.25
CA GLN A 41 -14.51 -2.69 -1.85
C GLN A 41 -13.82 -4.03 -1.65
N THR A 42 -14.59 -5.05 -1.27
CA THR A 42 -14.15 -6.44 -1.21
C THR A 42 -14.97 -7.29 -2.16
N LYS A 43 -14.34 -8.30 -2.77
CA LYS A 43 -15.02 -9.30 -3.60
C LYS A 43 -14.23 -10.59 -3.69
N TRP A 44 -14.91 -11.66 -4.05
CA TRP A 44 -14.28 -12.90 -4.48
C TRP A 44 -14.16 -12.92 -6.00
N VAL A 45 -13.01 -13.37 -6.51
CA VAL A 45 -12.76 -13.50 -7.96
C VAL A 45 -12.17 -14.87 -8.28
N SER A 46 -12.36 -15.32 -9.51
CA SER A 46 -11.65 -16.51 -9.99
C SER A 46 -10.14 -16.27 -10.05
N LYS A 47 -9.39 -17.18 -9.44
CA LYS A 47 -7.94 -17.34 -9.62
C LYS A 47 -7.64 -18.41 -10.65
N GLU A 48 -8.37 -19.51 -10.62
CA GLU A 48 -8.26 -20.61 -11.58
C GLU A 48 -9.66 -21.09 -11.95
N TYR A 49 -9.86 -21.37 -13.23
CA TYR A 49 -11.04 -22.08 -13.73
C TYR A 49 -10.58 -23.09 -14.78
N ARG A 50 -11.06 -24.34 -14.65
CA ARG A 50 -10.79 -25.44 -15.58
C ARG A 50 -12.04 -26.27 -15.74
N ALA A 51 -12.42 -26.53 -16.99
CA ALA A 51 -13.59 -27.34 -17.30
C ALA A 51 -13.36 -28.85 -17.07
N TRP A 52 -12.18 -29.36 -17.43
CA TRP A 52 -11.82 -30.78 -17.23
C TRP A 52 -10.34 -30.96 -16.84
N PRO A 53 -10.01 -31.71 -15.76
CA PRO A 53 -10.95 -32.05 -14.68
C PRO A 53 -11.54 -30.78 -14.05
N PRO A 54 -12.80 -30.78 -13.59
CA PRO A 54 -13.45 -29.59 -13.06
C PRO A 54 -12.68 -28.99 -11.88
N LYS A 55 -12.34 -27.71 -11.99
CA LYS A 55 -11.66 -26.96 -10.92
C LYS A 55 -12.02 -25.49 -10.99
N LEU A 56 -12.44 -24.93 -9.86
CA LEU A 56 -12.62 -23.50 -9.69
C LEU A 56 -11.97 -23.08 -8.37
N VAL A 57 -11.04 -22.13 -8.42
CA VAL A 57 -10.43 -21.54 -7.23
C VAL A 57 -10.87 -20.09 -7.16
N LEU A 58 -11.55 -19.71 -6.09
CA LEU A 58 -11.90 -18.33 -5.78
C LEU A 58 -10.95 -17.76 -4.74
N VAL A 59 -10.54 -16.52 -4.91
CA VAL A 59 -9.70 -15.79 -3.95
C VAL A 59 -10.34 -14.46 -3.56
N PRO A 60 -10.14 -14.01 -2.31
CA PRO A 60 -10.58 -12.69 -1.90
C PRO A 60 -9.68 -11.61 -2.52
N VAL A 61 -10.30 -10.49 -2.83
CA VAL A 61 -9.68 -9.27 -3.35
C VAL A 61 -10.21 -8.09 -2.56
N ILE A 62 -9.31 -7.20 -2.14
CA ILE A 62 -9.64 -5.89 -1.61
C ILE A 62 -9.18 -4.82 -2.59
N SER A 63 -10.02 -3.83 -2.84
CA SER A 63 -9.68 -2.63 -3.59
C SER A 63 -10.04 -1.41 -2.75
N PHE A 64 -9.19 -0.39 -2.78
CA PHE A 64 -9.37 0.83 -2.01
C PHE A 64 -8.57 1.96 -2.63
N ARG A 65 -8.79 3.19 -2.16
CA ARG A 65 -7.92 4.33 -2.42
C ARG A 65 -7.36 4.88 -1.13
N VAL A 66 -6.31 5.66 -1.25
CA VAL A 66 -5.70 6.39 -0.13
C VAL A 66 -5.76 7.88 -0.42
N LYS A 67 -6.34 8.62 0.52
CA LYS A 67 -6.32 10.08 0.52
C LYS A 67 -5.19 10.58 1.42
N ASN A 68 -4.43 11.55 0.93
CA ASN A 68 -3.44 12.25 1.72
C ASN A 68 -4.12 13.36 2.53
N ILE A 69 -4.14 13.20 3.85
CA ILE A 69 -4.71 14.18 4.81
C ILE A 69 -3.63 15.00 5.53
N SER A 70 -2.36 14.85 5.13
CA SER A 70 -1.24 15.65 5.62
C SER A 70 -0.95 16.86 4.73
N ASP A 71 0.00 17.68 5.17
CA ASP A 71 0.54 18.84 4.47
C ASP A 71 1.78 18.51 3.62
N GLN A 72 2.21 17.25 3.58
CA GLN A 72 3.39 16.80 2.82
C GLN A 72 2.99 15.81 1.71
N PRO A 73 3.64 15.81 0.54
CA PRO A 73 3.45 14.79 -0.47
C PRO A 73 3.82 13.40 0.06
N LEU A 74 2.96 12.41 -0.17
CA LEU A 74 3.20 11.04 0.25
C LEU A 74 3.78 10.21 -0.90
N ASN A 75 4.93 9.58 -0.65
CA ASN A 75 5.58 8.70 -1.61
C ASN A 75 6.18 7.46 -0.93
N TYR A 76 6.56 6.46 -1.73
CA TYR A 76 7.17 5.22 -1.27
C TYR A 76 6.30 4.36 -0.35
N ILE A 77 4.97 4.42 -0.52
CA ILE A 77 4.03 3.64 0.29
C ILE A 77 3.86 2.23 -0.27
N ASN A 78 3.92 1.25 0.63
CA ASN A 78 3.65 -0.16 0.36
C ASN A 78 2.38 -0.59 1.10
N PHE A 79 1.66 -1.53 0.49
CA PHE A 79 0.49 -2.13 1.10
C PHE A 79 0.67 -3.64 1.18
N ASN A 80 0.32 -4.19 2.33
CA ASN A 80 0.24 -5.62 2.56
C ASN A 80 -1.16 -5.95 3.09
N ALA A 81 -1.89 -6.81 2.40
CA ALA A 81 -3.17 -7.35 2.84
C ALA A 81 -2.95 -8.78 3.35
N ILE A 82 -3.51 -9.06 4.52
CA ILE A 82 -3.56 -10.40 5.12
C ILE A 82 -5.02 -10.81 5.15
N PHE A 83 -5.34 -11.93 4.49
CA PHE A 83 -6.70 -12.45 4.38
C PHE A 83 -6.89 -13.59 5.38
N ARG A 84 -7.93 -13.50 6.20
CA ARG A 84 -8.33 -14.52 7.17
C ARG A 84 -9.83 -14.75 7.06
N PHE A 85 -10.25 -15.96 7.43
CA PHE A 85 -11.66 -16.22 7.68
C PHE A 85 -12.09 -15.57 9.00
N GLN A 86 -13.37 -15.22 9.09
CA GLN A 86 -13.89 -14.56 10.28
C GLN A 86 -13.78 -15.50 11.49
N GLY A 87 -13.21 -15.02 12.60
CA GLY A 87 -13.01 -15.83 13.81
C GLY A 87 -11.76 -16.71 13.79
N GLU A 88 -11.08 -16.83 12.65
CA GLU A 88 -9.87 -17.65 12.52
C GLU A 88 -8.59 -16.82 12.74
N SER A 89 -7.66 -17.36 13.51
CA SER A 89 -6.31 -16.77 13.66
C SER A 89 -5.41 -17.08 12.46
N LYS A 90 -5.71 -18.18 11.75
CA LYS A 90 -4.93 -18.67 10.63
C LYS A 90 -5.12 -17.81 9.38
N GLU A 91 -4.01 -17.46 8.73
CA GLU A 91 -4.00 -16.79 7.44
C GLU A 91 -4.46 -17.75 6.33
N LEU A 92 -5.42 -17.30 5.51
CA LEU A 92 -5.72 -17.93 4.23
C LEU A 92 -4.59 -17.64 3.24
N GLY A 93 -4.28 -16.35 3.06
CA GLY A 93 -3.20 -15.87 2.22
C GLY A 93 -2.98 -14.37 2.34
N SER A 94 -2.10 -13.82 1.51
CA SER A 94 -1.70 -12.42 1.54
C SER A 94 -1.48 -11.86 0.13
N GLY A 95 -1.40 -10.53 0.06
CA GLY A 95 -1.07 -9.79 -1.14
C GLY A 95 -0.25 -8.55 -0.82
N PHE A 96 0.85 -8.35 -1.54
CA PHE A 96 1.75 -7.21 -1.37
C PHE A 96 1.80 -6.36 -2.64
N LEU A 97 1.79 -5.03 -2.48
CA LEU A 97 1.96 -4.08 -3.58
C LEU A 97 2.77 -2.85 -3.16
N ALA A 98 3.83 -2.56 -3.91
CA ALA A 98 4.55 -1.30 -3.84
C ALA A 98 3.83 -0.23 -4.70
N ALA A 99 2.77 0.37 -4.15
CA ALA A 99 1.79 1.13 -4.94
C ALA A 99 2.23 2.57 -5.28
N ILE A 100 2.77 3.32 -4.32
CA ILE A 100 3.09 4.75 -4.51
C ILE A 100 4.61 4.90 -4.61
N ARG A 101 5.12 5.31 -5.78
CA ARG A 101 6.57 5.40 -6.08
C ARG A 101 6.96 6.56 -6.99
N LYS A 102 6.42 6.57 -8.21
CA LYS A 102 6.78 7.56 -9.23
C LYS A 102 5.89 8.80 -9.19
N SER A 103 4.67 8.63 -8.71
CA SER A 103 3.66 9.68 -8.60
C SER A 103 3.26 9.79 -7.13
N PRO A 104 3.85 10.74 -6.38
CA PRO A 104 3.42 11.04 -5.02
C PRO A 104 1.95 11.44 -4.98
N ILE A 105 1.29 11.22 -3.83
CA ILE A 105 -0.05 11.74 -3.58
C ILE A 105 0.12 13.11 -2.92
N SER A 106 -0.26 14.19 -3.61
CA SER A 106 -0.13 15.54 -3.05
C SER A 106 -1.11 15.76 -1.89
N PRO A 107 -0.89 16.77 -1.03
CA PRO A 107 -1.82 17.12 0.04
C PRO A 107 -3.26 17.27 -0.46
N GLY A 108 -4.21 16.59 0.20
CA GLY A 108 -5.64 16.59 -0.16
C GLY A 108 -6.02 15.69 -1.34
N GLU A 109 -5.05 15.17 -2.11
CA GLU A 109 -5.33 14.30 -3.25
C GLU A 109 -5.63 12.86 -2.82
N THR A 110 -6.26 12.11 -3.73
CA THR A 110 -6.59 10.70 -3.58
C THR A 110 -5.85 9.88 -4.63
N SER A 111 -5.33 8.73 -4.23
CA SER A 111 -4.59 7.82 -5.11
C SER A 111 -5.47 7.23 -6.22
N GLN A 112 -4.81 6.61 -7.21
CA GLN A 112 -5.45 5.60 -8.05
C GLN A 112 -5.95 4.42 -7.20
N VAL A 113 -6.83 3.58 -7.77
CA VAL A 113 -7.32 2.38 -7.09
C VAL A 113 -6.15 1.42 -6.84
N ILE A 114 -6.02 1.01 -5.59
CA ILE A 114 -5.06 0.02 -5.11
C ILE A 114 -5.81 -1.28 -4.94
N THR A 115 -5.37 -2.34 -5.63
CA THR A 115 -5.99 -3.67 -5.56
C THR A 115 -4.99 -4.70 -5.05
N LEU A 116 -5.37 -5.42 -3.99
CA LEU A 116 -4.61 -6.52 -3.42
C LEU A 116 -5.42 -7.80 -3.54
N LYS A 117 -4.80 -8.84 -4.10
CA LYS A 117 -5.39 -10.16 -4.35
C LYS A 117 -4.65 -11.20 -3.51
N SER A 118 -5.39 -12.06 -2.84
CA SER A 118 -4.79 -13.16 -2.07
C SER A 118 -4.07 -14.15 -3.00
N ASN A 119 -2.89 -14.60 -2.59
CA ASN A 119 -2.16 -15.69 -3.22
C ASN A 119 -2.82 -17.06 -3.01
N TYR A 120 -3.69 -17.22 -2.00
CA TYR A 120 -4.42 -18.46 -1.72
C TYR A 120 -5.93 -18.23 -1.64
N GLY A 121 -6.70 -19.30 -1.86
CA GLY A 121 -8.14 -19.24 -1.98
C GLY A 121 -8.80 -20.57 -1.68
N VAL A 122 -10.10 -20.59 -1.93
CA VAL A 122 -10.94 -21.77 -1.75
C VAL A 122 -11.14 -22.44 -3.08
N GLU A 123 -10.85 -23.74 -3.15
CA GLU A 123 -11.23 -24.58 -4.26
C GLU A 123 -12.66 -25.08 -4.05
N GLY A 124 -13.50 -24.93 -5.08
CA GLY A 124 -14.81 -25.52 -5.14
C GLY A 124 -14.99 -26.34 -6.40
N LYS A 125 -15.76 -27.43 -6.28
CA LYS A 125 -16.13 -28.31 -7.39
C LYS A 125 -17.54 -28.02 -7.92
N THR A 126 -18.40 -27.42 -7.09
CA THR A 126 -19.79 -27.06 -7.38
C THR A 126 -20.16 -25.73 -6.74
N VAL A 127 -21.31 -25.15 -7.08
CA VAL A 127 -21.81 -23.92 -6.42
C VAL A 127 -22.08 -24.17 -4.95
N GLU A 128 -22.55 -25.37 -4.60
CA GLU A 128 -22.83 -25.81 -3.23
C GLU A 128 -21.55 -25.88 -2.41
N SER A 129 -20.42 -26.34 -2.98
CA SER A 129 -19.13 -26.37 -2.28
C SER A 129 -18.63 -24.99 -1.83
N PHE A 130 -19.13 -23.94 -2.48
CA PHE A 130 -18.92 -22.57 -2.07
C PHE A 130 -19.94 -22.19 -0.98
N LYS A 131 -21.25 -22.34 -1.24
CA LYS A 131 -22.34 -22.00 -0.28
C LYS A 131 -22.21 -22.65 1.09
N ASP A 132 -21.77 -23.90 1.13
CA ASP A 132 -21.71 -24.70 2.35
C ASP A 132 -20.33 -24.64 3.02
N ASN A 133 -19.45 -23.74 2.57
CA ASN A 133 -18.13 -23.61 3.15
C ASN A 133 -18.25 -23.12 4.60
N PRO A 134 -17.75 -23.87 5.60
CA PRO A 134 -17.93 -23.55 7.01
C PRO A 134 -17.16 -22.29 7.46
N TYR A 135 -16.32 -21.75 6.59
CA TYR A 135 -15.49 -20.58 6.84
C TYR A 135 -16.00 -19.30 6.17
N TRP A 136 -17.12 -19.35 5.45
CA TRP A 136 -17.75 -18.18 4.85
C TRP A 136 -18.38 -17.23 5.87
#